data_AF-A0A381F3T2-F1
#
_entry.id   AF-A0A381F3T2-F1
#
_cell.length_a   1.000
_cell.length_b   1.000
_cell.length_c   1.000
_cell.angle_alpha   90.00
_cell.angle_beta   90.00
_cell.angle_gamma   90.00
#
_symmetry.space_group_name_H-M   'P 1'
#
loop_
_entity.id
_entity.type
_entity.pdbx_description
1 polymer ?
#
loop_
_entity_poly.entity_id
_entity_poly.type
_entity_poly.pdbx_seq_one_letter_code
_entity_poly.pdbx_strand_id
1 'polypeptide(L)'
;MNKKRKQALKNTNAKIVWTKNYESELLLELLMKNNDIFTAFRQKMGQDFEIERAVQIQKAYHKAINSMSSLLERLSKELGLNYKEGVLLAELRAKIQKEEV
;
A
#
# COMPACT_ATOMS: atom_id res chain seq x y z
N MET A 1 19.96 -17.82 -8.34
CA MET A 1 18.87 -16.82 -8.43
C MET A 1 17.56 -17.45 -7.94
N ASN A 2 16.93 -16.91 -6.89
CA ASN A 2 15.75 -17.49 -6.22
C ASN A 2 14.56 -17.66 -7.21
N LYS A 3 13.80 -18.78 -7.11
CA LYS A 3 12.61 -19.08 -7.94
C LYS A 3 11.61 -17.94 -7.98
N LYS A 4 11.36 -17.25 -6.85
CA LYS A 4 10.48 -16.06 -6.79
C LYS A 4 10.94 -14.94 -7.75
N ARG A 5 12.25 -14.70 -7.84
CA ARG A 5 12.84 -13.68 -8.75
C ARG A 5 12.68 -14.05 -10.22
N LYS A 6 12.84 -15.33 -10.58
CA LYS A 6 12.61 -15.80 -11.97
C LYS A 6 11.15 -15.68 -12.41
N GLN A 7 10.20 -15.87 -11.49
CA GLN A 7 8.77 -15.76 -11.77
C GLN A 7 8.34 -14.30 -12.01
N ALA A 8 8.86 -13.37 -11.21
CA ALA A 8 8.57 -11.94 -11.33
C ALA A 8 9.03 -11.33 -12.67
N LEU A 9 10.13 -11.85 -13.23
CA LEU A 9 10.69 -11.41 -14.51
C LEU A 9 9.90 -11.87 -15.75
N LYS A 10 8.95 -12.81 -15.60
CA LYS A 10 8.18 -13.37 -16.73
C LYS A 10 6.87 -12.63 -17.03
N ASN A 11 6.51 -11.62 -16.25
CA ASN A 11 5.24 -10.92 -16.40
C ASN A 11 5.46 -9.64 -17.23
N THR A 12 4.83 -9.52 -18.39
CA THR A 12 5.10 -8.47 -19.41
C THR A 12 4.71 -7.06 -18.95
N ASN A 13 3.90 -6.94 -17.89
CA ASN A 13 3.58 -5.69 -17.19
C ASN A 13 4.38 -5.49 -15.88
N ALA A 14 5.41 -6.30 -15.62
CA ALA A 14 6.19 -6.20 -14.39
C ALA A 14 7.04 -4.93 -14.39
N LYS A 15 6.70 -3.99 -13.51
CA LYS A 15 7.68 -3.00 -13.03
C LYS A 15 8.66 -3.72 -12.11
N ILE A 16 9.94 -3.71 -12.46
CA ILE A 16 11.00 -4.24 -11.59
C ILE A 16 11.26 -3.20 -10.49
N VAL A 17 10.92 -3.55 -9.25
CA VAL A 17 11.27 -2.75 -8.08
C VAL A 17 12.58 -3.30 -7.50
N TRP A 18 13.61 -2.45 -7.41
CA TRP A 18 14.90 -2.82 -6.82
C TRP A 18 15.01 -2.25 -5.41
N THR A 19 15.06 -3.13 -4.42
CA THR A 19 15.25 -2.80 -3.00
C THR A 19 16.72 -2.94 -2.63
N LYS A 20 17.25 -2.01 -1.82
CA LYS A 20 18.66 -2.03 -1.36
C LYS A 20 18.80 -2.21 0.15
N ASN A 21 17.70 -2.21 0.89
CA ASN A 21 17.66 -2.40 2.33
C ASN A 21 16.51 -3.32 2.73
N TYR A 22 16.59 -3.83 3.95
CA TYR A 22 15.68 -4.82 4.50
C TYR A 22 14.25 -4.26 4.67
N GLU A 23 14.14 -2.99 5.06
CA GLU A 23 12.85 -2.31 5.27
C GLU A 23 12.05 -2.24 3.96
N SER A 24 12.72 -1.94 2.86
CA SER A 24 12.09 -1.90 1.53
C SER A 24 11.73 -3.31 1.04
N GLU A 25 12.52 -4.33 1.38
CA GLU A 25 12.20 -5.73 1.07
C GLU A 25 10.92 -6.17 1.81
N LEU A 26 10.81 -5.87 3.11
CA LEU A 26 9.60 -6.15 3.89
C LEU A 26 8.37 -5.44 3.32
N LEU A 27 8.49 -4.16 2.96
CA LEU A 27 7.39 -3.41 2.36
C LEU A 27 6.98 -3.99 1.00
N LEU A 28 7.93 -4.48 0.20
CA LEU A 28 7.62 -5.14 -1.06
C LEU A 28 6.87 -6.46 -0.84
N GLU A 29 7.28 -7.29 0.13
CA GLU A 29 6.56 -8.53 0.45
C GLU A 29 5.13 -8.26 0.93
N LEU A 30 4.97 -7.26 1.81
CA LEU A 30 3.66 -6.82 2.28
C LEU A 30 2.81 -6.27 1.12
N LEU A 31 3.38 -5.49 0.21
CA LEU A 31 2.68 -4.95 -0.95
C LEU A 31 2.14 -6.08 -1.85
N MET A 32 2.95 -7.11 -2.10
CA MET A 32 2.52 -8.26 -2.88
C MET A 32 1.34 -8.98 -2.21
N LYS A 33 1.43 -9.24 -0.91
CA LYS A 33 0.34 -9.86 -0.14
C LYS A 33 -0.92 -9.00 -0.10
N ASN A 34 -0.74 -7.70 0.06
CA ASN A 34 -1.82 -6.72 0.05
C ASN A 34 -2.58 -6.76 -1.28
N ASN A 35 -1.86 -6.79 -2.41
CA ASN A 35 -2.49 -6.90 -3.73
C ASN A 35 -3.34 -8.17 -3.87
N ASP A 36 -2.81 -9.33 -3.46
CA ASP A 36 -3.53 -10.61 -3.53
C ASP A 36 -4.80 -10.58 -2.66
N ILE A 37 -4.67 -10.13 -1.41
CA ILE A 37 -5.78 -10.07 -0.43
C ILE A 37 -6.86 -9.10 -0.92
N PHE A 38 -6.52 -7.88 -1.31
CA PHE A 38 -7.53 -6.90 -1.74
C PHE A 38 -8.15 -7.21 -3.11
N THR A 39 -7.49 -8.03 -3.93
CA THR A 39 -8.11 -8.59 -5.13
C THR A 39 -9.19 -9.59 -4.76
N ALA A 40 -8.89 -10.56 -3.89
CA ALA A 40 -9.87 -11.53 -3.41
C ALA A 40 -11.00 -10.88 -2.60
N PHE A 41 -10.67 -9.89 -1.76
CA PHE A 41 -11.63 -9.13 -0.97
C PHE A 41 -12.68 -8.43 -1.83
N ARG A 42 -12.25 -7.78 -2.92
CA ARG A 42 -13.17 -7.13 -3.87
C ARG A 42 -14.10 -8.11 -4.57
N GLN A 43 -13.64 -9.31 -4.86
CA GLN A 43 -14.47 -10.36 -5.48
C GLN A 43 -15.55 -10.90 -4.53
N LYS A 44 -15.30 -10.84 -3.21
CA LYS A 44 -16.21 -11.35 -2.17
C LYS A 44 -17.17 -10.29 -1.61
N MET A 45 -16.96 -9.02 -1.92
CA MET A 45 -17.77 -7.91 -1.41
C MET A 45 -19.21 -8.00 -1.93
N GLY A 46 -20.20 -7.92 -1.04
CA GLY A 46 -21.63 -8.04 -1.39
C GLY A 46 -22.11 -9.48 -1.62
N GLN A 47 -21.22 -10.48 -1.50
CA GLN A 47 -21.56 -11.91 -1.52
C GLN A 47 -21.34 -12.52 -0.13
N ASP A 48 -20.08 -12.76 0.22
CA ASP A 48 -19.65 -13.35 1.50
C ASP A 48 -19.36 -12.28 2.56
N PHE A 49 -19.28 -11.01 2.14
CA PHE A 49 -18.89 -9.89 2.97
C PHE A 49 -19.93 -8.78 2.88
N GLU A 50 -20.54 -8.44 4.01
CA GLU A 50 -21.44 -7.29 4.13
C GLU A 50 -20.72 -6.02 3.68
N ILE A 51 -21.43 -5.21 2.88
CA ILE A 51 -20.87 -3.99 2.27
C ILE A 51 -20.37 -3.03 3.35
N GLU A 52 -21.14 -2.84 4.42
CA GLU A 52 -20.75 -1.93 5.51
C GLU A 52 -19.44 -2.38 6.19
N ARG A 53 -19.35 -3.67 6.53
CA ARG A 53 -18.12 -4.24 7.10
C ARG A 53 -16.95 -4.10 6.13
N ALA A 54 -17.20 -4.26 4.84
CA ALA A 54 -16.16 -4.12 3.82
C ALA A 54 -15.65 -2.66 3.73
N VAL A 55 -16.56 -1.68 3.81
CA VAL A 55 -16.21 -0.26 3.89
C VAL A 55 -15.40 0.05 5.14
N GLN A 56 -15.78 -0.48 6.30
CA GLN A 56 -15.03 -0.27 7.55
C GLN A 56 -13.60 -0.81 7.47
N ILE A 57 -13.41 -2.01 6.92
CA ILE A 57 -12.07 -2.58 6.70
C ILE A 57 -11.26 -1.70 5.76
N GLN A 58 -11.86 -1.24 4.65
CA GLN A 58 -11.18 -0.37 3.72
C GLN A 58 -10.75 0.95 4.38
N LYS A 59 -11.60 1.57 5.20
CA LYS A 59 -11.27 2.78 5.95
C LYS A 59 -10.14 2.54 6.94
N ALA A 60 -10.15 1.44 7.70
CA ALA A 60 -9.09 1.11 8.63
C ALA A 60 -7.74 0.93 7.91
N TYR A 61 -7.76 0.27 6.75
CA TYR A 61 -6.56 0.05 5.94
C TYR A 61 -6.00 1.35 5.34
N HIS A 62 -6.90 2.21 4.86
CA HIS A 62 -6.58 3.55 4.39
C HIS A 62 -5.89 4.40 5.48
N LYS A 63 -6.41 4.37 6.71
CA LYS A 63 -5.78 5.05 7.86
C LYS A 63 -4.37 4.51 8.12
N ALA A 64 -4.18 3.19 8.12
CA ALA A 64 -2.88 2.58 8.32
C ALA A 64 -1.84 2.98 7.25
N ILE A 65 -2.23 3.00 5.98
CA ILE A 65 -1.37 3.47 4.88
C ILE A 65 -0.99 4.94 5.07
N ASN A 66 -1.96 5.80 5.39
CA ASN A 66 -1.72 7.22 5.62
C ASN A 66 -0.75 7.45 6.80
N SER A 67 -0.91 6.70 7.90
CA SER A 67 0.01 6.76 9.03
C SER A 67 1.43 6.34 8.65
N MET A 68 1.60 5.30 7.81
CA MET A 68 2.92 4.90 7.29
C MET A 68 3.54 5.99 6.41
N SER A 69 2.75 6.63 5.54
CA SER A 69 3.21 7.79 4.73
C SER A 69 3.72 8.92 5.62
N SER A 70 2.94 9.29 6.65
CA SER A 70 3.32 10.33 7.61
C SER A 70 4.60 9.99 8.39
N LEU A 71 4.81 8.71 8.73
CA LEU A 71 6.05 8.27 9.36
C LEU A 71 7.25 8.46 8.44
N LEU A 72 7.14 8.07 7.17
CA LEU A 72 8.19 8.27 6.16
C LEU A 72 8.48 9.76 5.93
N GLU A 73 7.45 10.59 5.89
CA GLU A 73 7.58 12.05 5.78
C GLU A 73 8.32 12.66 6.99
N ARG A 74 8.03 12.18 8.20
CA ARG A 74 8.75 12.64 9.41
C ARG A 74 10.22 12.22 9.37
N LEU A 75 10.49 10.95 9.07
CA LEU A 75 11.86 10.44 8.94
C LEU A 75 12.64 11.18 7.86
N SER A 76 12.01 11.51 6.72
CA SER A 76 12.69 12.27 5.68
C SER A 76 13.10 13.66 6.17
N LYS A 77 12.25 14.34 6.95
CA LYS A 77 12.57 15.65 7.54
C LYS A 77 13.76 15.56 8.50
N GLU A 78 13.78 14.56 9.37
CA GLU A 78 14.89 14.30 10.31
C GLU A 78 16.22 14.02 9.57
N LEU A 79 16.16 13.35 8.42
CA LEU A 79 17.32 13.03 7.60
C LEU A 79 17.69 14.11 6.57
N GLY A 80 16.96 15.23 6.53
CA GLY A 80 17.17 16.30 5.54
C GLY A 80 16.86 15.88 4.08
N LEU A 81 16.02 14.86 3.90
CA LEU A 81 15.61 14.35 2.60
C LEU A 81 14.31 15.00 2.12
N ASN A 82 14.23 15.26 0.82
CA ASN A 82 13.02 15.76 0.18
C ASN A 82 12.05 14.59 -0.09
N TYR A 83 11.03 14.42 0.75
CA TYR A 83 9.94 13.49 0.51
C TYR A 83 8.87 14.12 -0.38
N LYS A 84 8.63 13.48 -1.53
CA LYS A 84 7.50 13.81 -2.41
C LYS A 84 6.45 12.73 -2.27
N GLU A 85 5.33 13.07 -1.64
CA GLU A 85 4.20 12.16 -1.51
C GLU A 85 3.66 11.76 -2.90
N GLY A 86 3.31 10.48 -3.06
CA GLY A 86 2.70 9.99 -4.30
C GLY A 86 1.25 10.48 -4.44
N VAL A 87 0.80 10.70 -5.68
CA VAL A 87 -0.53 11.26 -5.99
C VAL A 87 -1.66 10.52 -5.26
N LEU A 88 -1.67 9.19 -5.29
CA LEU A 88 -2.72 8.38 -4.66
C LEU A 88 -2.74 8.52 -3.11
N LEU A 89 -1.59 8.78 -2.49
CA LEU A 89 -1.51 9.03 -1.05
C LEU A 89 -2.04 10.43 -0.70
N ALA A 90 -1.73 11.44 -1.52
CA ALA A 90 -2.26 12.78 -1.37
C ALA A 90 -3.79 12.81 -1.51
N GLU A 91 -4.33 12.11 -2.52
CA GLU A 91 -5.78 11.93 -2.71
C GLU A 91 -6.42 11.24 -1.50
N LEU A 92 -5.77 10.18 -0.99
CA LEU A 92 -6.24 9.47 0.19
C LEU A 92 -6.28 10.38 1.43
N ARG A 93 -5.23 11.16 1.66
CA ARG A 93 -5.14 12.09 2.79
C ARG A 93 -6.23 13.16 2.71
N ALA A 94 -6.47 13.72 1.53
CA ALA A 94 -7.55 14.69 1.30
C ALA A 94 -8.93 14.06 1.54
N LYS A 95 -9.13 12.80 1.17
CA LYS A 95 -10.38 12.08 1.45
C LYS A 95 -10.60 11.89 2.94
N ILE A 96 -9.59 11.46 3.68
CA ILE A 96 -9.67 11.26 5.14
C ILE A 96 -10.01 12.58 5.83
N GLN A 97 -9.35 13.69 5.46
CA GLN A 97 -9.63 15.01 6.04
C GLN A 97 -11.08 15.46 5.83
N LYS A 98 -11.68 15.15 4.67
CA LYS A 98 -13.10 15.45 4.40
C LYS A 98 -14.08 14.60 5.20
N GLU A 99 -13.67 13.42 5.67
CA GLU A 99 -14.52 12.54 6.48
C GLU A 99 -14.47 12.89 7.99
N GLU A 100 -13.51 13.72 8.42
CA GLU A 100 -13.32 14.14 9.82
C GLU A 100 -13.86 15.55 10.12
N VAL A 101 -14.41 16.25 9.11
CA VAL A 101 -15.08 17.56 9.18
C VAL A 101 -16.58 17.37 8.99
#